data_AF-A0A926V5X9-F1
#
_entry.id   AF-A0A926V5X9-F1
#
_cell.length_a   1.000
_cell.length_b   1.000
_cell.length_c   1.000
_cell.angle_alpha   90.00
_cell.angle_beta   90.00
_cell.angle_gamma   90.00
#
_symmetry.space_group_name_H-M   'P 1'
#
loop_
_entity.id
_entity.type
_entity.pdbx_description
1 polymer ?
#
loop_
_entity_poly.entity_id
_entity_poly.type
_entity_poly.pdbx_seq_one_letter_code
_entity_poly.pdbx_strand_id
1 'polypeptide(L)' 'MVNASQSRANTGTGNTEYNLVSILYHSLEEAATCEQYMADAEQQNDQDIAQFLREVQDEDRRRADRAKQLLKNRL' A
#
# COMPACT_ATOMS: atom_id res chain seq x y z
N MET A 1 -19.63 36.35 -2.96
CA MET A 1 -19.11 35.04 -3.42
C MET A 1 -17.60 35.15 -3.47
N VAL A 2 -16.87 34.57 -2.50
CA VAL A 2 -15.41 34.47 -2.57
C VAL A 2 -15.08 32.99 -2.65
N ASN A 3 -14.55 32.61 -3.80
CA ASN A 3 -14.13 31.26 -4.14
C ASN A 3 -12.68 31.10 -3.66
N ALA A 4 -12.44 30.30 -2.62
CA ALA A 4 -11.10 29.96 -2.17
C ALA A 4 -10.88 28.47 -2.39
N SER A 5 -10.70 28.10 -3.66
CA SER A 5 -10.29 26.77 -4.07
C SER A 5 -8.76 26.68 -4.07
N GLN A 6 -8.26 25.53 -3.62
CA GLN A 6 -6.96 24.93 -3.91
C GLN A 6 -5.78 25.33 -3.01
N SER A 7 -5.70 24.67 -1.86
CA SER A 7 -4.44 24.38 -1.18
C SER A 7 -3.63 23.38 -2.01
N ARG A 8 -2.90 23.85 -3.03
CA ARG A 8 -1.84 23.06 -3.68
C ARG A 8 -0.67 22.98 -2.71
N ALA A 9 -0.60 21.90 -1.94
CA ALA A 9 0.65 21.49 -1.32
C ALA A 9 1.60 21.02 -2.43
N ASN A 10 2.46 21.95 -2.85
CA ASN A 10 3.50 21.76 -3.86
C ASN A 10 4.72 21.11 -3.21
N THR A 11 4.71 19.79 -3.03
CA THR A 11 5.96 19.02 -3.03
C THR A 11 6.32 18.81 -4.50
N GLY A 12 7.53 19.20 -4.91
CA GLY A 12 7.93 19.49 -6.30
C GLY A 12 7.90 18.34 -7.34
N THR A 13 7.11 17.28 -7.15
CA THR A 13 6.72 16.34 -8.20
C THR A 13 5.27 15.90 -7.96
N GLY A 14 4.31 16.70 -8.41
CA GLY A 14 2.90 16.30 -8.49
C GLY A 14 2.67 15.28 -9.61
N ASN A 15 3.42 14.18 -9.63
CA ASN A 15 3.25 13.09 -10.58
C ASN A 15 2.41 12.00 -9.90
N THR A 16 1.11 12.03 -10.15
CA THR A 16 0.16 11.08 -9.55
C THR A 16 0.43 9.65 -9.96
N GLU A 17 0.98 9.44 -11.16
CA GLU A 17 1.37 8.13 -11.67
C GLU A 17 2.58 7.61 -10.89
N TYR A 18 3.59 8.45 -10.67
CA TYR A 18 4.74 8.13 -9.83
C TYR A 18 4.29 7.74 -8.42
N ASN A 19 3.40 8.54 -7.81
CA ASN A 19 2.86 8.25 -6.48
C ASN A 19 2.13 6.90 -6.45
N LEU A 20 1.35 6.59 -7.48
CA LEU A 20 0.66 5.30 -7.59
C LEU A 20 1.62 4.13 -7.82
N VAL A 21 2.71 4.33 -8.57
CA VAL A 21 3.78 3.33 -8.74
C VAL A 21 4.50 3.11 -7.42
N SER A 22 4.80 4.16 -6.64
CA SER A 22 5.42 4.02 -5.32
C SER A 22 4.52 3.24 -4.35
N ILE A 23 3.23 3.55 -4.31
CA ILE A 23 2.27 2.80 -3.48
C ILE A 23 2.18 1.33 -3.94
N LEU A 24 2.11 1.09 -5.24
CA LEU A 24 2.09 -0.26 -5.79
C LEU A 24 3.34 -1.05 -5.38
N TYR A 25 4.53 -0.44 -5.51
CA TYR A 25 5.80 -1.06 -5.15
C TYR A 25 5.82 -1.44 -3.66
N HIS A 26 5.58 -0.49 -2.76
CA HIS A 26 5.67 -0.74 -1.33
C HIS A 26 4.61 -1.72 -0.84
N SER A 27 3.38 -1.67 -1.35
CA SER A 27 2.38 -2.68 -0.96
C SER A 27 2.72 -4.09 -1.43
N LEU A 28 3.38 -4.25 -2.57
CA LEU A 28 3.85 -5.59 -2.99
C LEU A 28 5.04 -6.06 -2.14
N GLU A 29 5.94 -5.16 -1.79
CA GLU A 29 7.08 -5.43 -0.90
C GLU A 29 6.60 -5.82 0.51
N GLU A 30 5.71 -5.03 1.12
CA GLU A 30 5.12 -5.29 2.44
C GLU A 30 4.36 -6.62 2.46
N ALA A 31 3.55 -6.91 1.43
CA ALA A 31 2.83 -8.18 1.33
C ALA A 31 3.77 -9.39 1.26
N ALA A 32 4.91 -9.28 0.55
CA ALA A 32 5.92 -10.34 0.48
C ALA A 32 6.68 -10.48 1.81
N THR A 33 7.03 -9.37 2.45
CA THR A 33 7.69 -9.39 3.77
C THR A 33 6.82 -10.01 4.86
N CYS A 34 5.49 -9.80 4.81
CA CYS A 34 4.56 -10.43 5.75
C CYS A 34 4.65 -11.96 5.76
N GLU A 35 5.04 -12.61 4.66
CA GLU A 35 5.23 -14.07 4.61
C GLU A 35 6.30 -14.54 5.60
N GLN A 36 7.42 -13.81 5.68
CA GLN A 36 8.48 -14.12 6.63
C GLN A 36 8.03 -13.85 8.06
N TYR A 37 7.37 -12.72 8.32
CA TYR A 37 6.92 -12.39 9.67
C TYR A 37 5.86 -13.36 10.19
N MET A 38 4.96 -13.84 9.33
CA MET A 38 4.00 -14.89 9.69
C MET A 38 4.72 -16.17 10.08
N ALA A 39 5.74 -16.58 9.31
CA ALA A 39 6.53 -17.77 9.63
C ALA A 39 7.26 -17.64 10.98
N ASP A 40 7.81 -16.47 11.28
CA ASP A 40 8.48 -16.21 12.57
C ASP A 40 7.49 -16.27 13.75
N ALA A 41 6.25 -15.78 13.57
CA ALA A 41 5.19 -15.86 14.56
C ALA A 41 4.68 -17.30 14.76
N GLU A 42 4.49 -18.05 13.68
CA GLU A 42 4.10 -19.47 13.71
C GLU A 42 5.17 -20.32 14.43
N GLN A 43 6.46 -20.09 14.19
CA GLN A 43 7.56 -20.76 14.90
C GLN A 43 7.55 -20.49 16.40
N GLN A 44 7.09 -19.31 16.81
CA GLN A 44 6.95 -18.92 18.22
C GLN A 44 5.63 -19.36 18.85
N ASN A 45 4.77 -20.07 18.10
CA ASN A 45 3.40 -20.44 18.50
C ASN A 45 2.50 -19.23 18.82
N ASP A 46 2.80 -18.06 18.25
CA ASP A 46 1.99 -16.85 18.41
C ASP A 46 0.99 -16.71 17.26
N GLN A 47 -0.16 -17.35 17.43
CA GLN A 47 -1.20 -17.39 16.40
C GLN A 47 -1.91 -16.04 16.23
N ASP A 48 -1.96 -15.20 17.26
CA ASP A 48 -2.61 -13.90 17.20
C ASP A 48 -1.79 -12.95 16.31
N ILE A 49 -0.46 -12.94 16.46
CA ILE A 49 0.43 -12.18 15.57
C ILE A 49 0.40 -12.73 14.14
N ALA A 50 0.41 -14.06 13.96
CA ALA A 50 0.34 -14.66 12.63
C ALA A 50 -0.96 -14.26 11.89
N GLN A 51 -2.10 -14.25 12.60
CA GLN A 51 -3.38 -13.83 12.06
C GLN A 51 -3.39 -12.33 11.71
N PHE A 52 -2.86 -11.47 12.59
CA PHE A 52 -2.74 -10.05 12.32
C PHE A 52 -1.89 -9.78 11.06
N LEU A 53 -0.73 -10.44 10.92
CA LEU A 53 0.14 -10.28 9.76
C LEU A 53 -0.50 -10.77 8.46
N ARG A 54 -1.36 -11.79 8.53
CA ARG A 54 -2.17 -12.22 7.38
C ARG A 54 -3.15 -11.14 6.95
N GLU A 55 -3.79 -10.48 7.89
CA GLU A 55 -4.71 -9.36 7.61
C GLU A 55 -3.97 -8.20 6.96
N VAL A 56 -2.79 -7.82 7.48
CA VAL A 56 -1.92 -6.81 6.88
C VAL A 56 -1.53 -7.19 5.44
N GLN A 57 -1.09 -8.43 5.22
CA GLN A 57 -0.74 -8.92 3.88
C GLN A 57 -1.93 -8.77 2.90
N ASP A 58 -3.13 -9.13 3.33
CA ASP A 58 -4.33 -9.03 2.49
C ASP A 58 -4.73 -7.57 2.22
N GLU A 59 -4.53 -6.66 3.17
CA GLU A 59 -4.71 -5.22 2.97
C GLU A 59 -3.75 -4.65 1.94
N ASP A 60 -2.47 -5.04 2.00
CA ASP A 60 -1.47 -4.59 1.05
C ASP A 60 -1.71 -5.14 -0.35
N ARG A 61 -2.12 -6.41 -0.48
CA ARG A 61 -2.58 -6.98 -1.75
C ARG A 61 -3.74 -6.17 -2.35
N ARG A 62 -4.75 -5.83 -1.55
CA ARG A 62 -5.87 -4.97 -1.98
C ARG A 62 -5.40 -3.58 -2.39
N ARG A 63 -4.45 -2.99 -1.67
CA ARG A 63 -3.87 -1.66 -2.00
C ARG A 63 -3.12 -1.71 -3.32
N ALA A 64 -2.29 -2.73 -3.53
CA ALA A 64 -1.55 -2.96 -4.78
C ALA A 64 -2.51 -3.12 -5.97
N ASP A 65 -3.56 -3.91 -5.84
CA ASP A 65 -4.52 -4.11 -6.93
C ASP A 65 -5.30 -2.84 -7.27
N ARG A 66 -5.69 -2.05 -6.26
CA ARG A 66 -6.30 -0.74 -6.48
C ARG A 66 -5.34 0.23 -7.18
N ALA A 67 -4.06 0.25 -6.80
CA ALA A 67 -3.04 1.06 -7.46
C ALA A 67 -2.86 0.66 -8.94
N LYS A 68 -2.79 -0.64 -9.24
CA LYS A 68 -2.74 -1.17 -10.63
C LYS A 68 -3.95 -0.73 -11.44
N GLN A 69 -5.16 -0.82 -10.88
CA GLN A 69 -6.39 -0.39 -11.56
C GLN A 69 -6.38 1.10 -11.88
N LEU A 70 -5.91 1.92 -10.95
CA LEU A 70 -5.78 3.37 -11.15
C LEU A 70 -4.72 3.70 -12.23
N LEU A 71 -3.59 3.00 -12.24
CA LEU A 71 -2.54 3.16 -13.25
C LEU A 71 -3.02 2.75 -14.65
N LYS A 72 -3.73 1.62 -14.78
CA LYS A 72 -4.28 1.14 -16.06
C LYS A 72 -5.22 2.17 -16.71
N ASN A 73 -5.90 2.99 -15.92
CA ASN A 73 -6.80 4.03 -16.44
C ASN A 73 -6.07 5.33 -16.82
N ARG A 74 -4.76 5.41 -16.62
CA ARG A 74 -3.92 6.61 -16.81
C ARG A 74 -2.79 6.43 -17.83
N LEU A 75 -2.46 5.18 -18.17
CA LEU A 75 -1.44 4.77 -19.14
C LEU A 75 -2.09 4.06 -20.31
#